data_AF-A0AB38FHD9-F1
#
_entry.id   AF-A0AB38FHD9-F1
#
_cell.length_a   1.000
_cell.length_b   1.000
_cell.length_c   1.000
_cell.angle_alpha   90.00
_cell.angle_beta   90.00
_cell.angle_gamma   90.00
#
_symmetry.space_group_name_H-M   'P 1'
#
loop_
_entity.id
_entity.type
_entity.pdbx_description
1 polymer ?
#
loop_
_entity_poly.entity_id
_entity_poly.type
_entity_poly.pdbx_seq_one_letter_code
_entity_poly.pdbx_strand_id
1 'polypeptide(L)'
;MVLREAPSIEPRGSRALSAAADDDVDPAMARRKELRAFLVSTPAKLTALGALLVLLTLTAGLLAASTVNSREATLDTVLAETEPLSFSAQNLYSALSVADAAATTAFISGGLEPPELRDTYTQAIGTASADLVYASGGLAASDVDSRRLLASISTDLSVYSGLVETARANNRTGHPVGAAYLSEASTLMQTSMLPMAQQLHAQQESDVADTQRDYSRPPWLALILILVALVALLVAQIVIARLSRRTFNLGLIVASSCTAILLVWMLVAGLVSSLDTKRALTEGARPMHELTAARILAQQARTEETLKLVRRDSNGDYDAVFEDKSGQLDTLLSSYPHDGDRAVGHDEVARAQEAWTRWSSAHDRMNEILAKGDFVSAAMVAIGPGPSDSAAQFTAVDDALTDGIGAARDRLRSNVESAARVLTALGSGALVLTLIAFGGIIIGLWPRLREYQ
;
A
#
# COMPACT_ATOMS: atom_id res chain seq x y z
N MET A 1 -105.22 72.00 -22.23
CA MET A 1 -105.20 71.63 -20.81
C MET A 1 -104.14 70.54 -20.64
N VAL A 2 -102.97 70.91 -20.12
CA VAL A 2 -101.87 70.12 -19.48
C VAL A 2 -101.58 68.69 -19.99
N LEU A 3 -100.53 68.56 -20.83
CA LEU A 3 -99.21 67.87 -20.66
C LEU A 3 -99.23 66.33 -20.65
N ARG A 4 -98.40 65.57 -21.39
CA ARG A 4 -97.06 65.84 -21.95
C ARG A 4 -96.77 64.82 -23.08
N GLU A 5 -96.29 65.29 -24.22
CA GLU A 5 -95.82 64.48 -25.36
C GLU A 5 -94.36 64.05 -25.17
N ALA A 6 -94.02 62.88 -25.74
CA ALA A 6 -92.66 62.38 -25.88
C ALA A 6 -92.35 62.19 -27.38
N PRO A 7 -91.19 62.64 -27.89
CA PRO A 7 -90.74 62.26 -29.22
C PRO A 7 -89.50 61.35 -29.21
N SER A 8 -89.58 60.36 -30.10
CA SER A 8 -88.54 59.47 -30.61
C SER A 8 -87.51 60.19 -31.47
N ILE A 9 -86.23 59.77 -31.49
CA ILE A 9 -85.33 59.95 -32.66
C ILE A 9 -84.21 58.88 -32.68
N GLU A 10 -84.04 58.23 -33.83
CA GLU A 10 -82.87 57.48 -34.31
C GLU A 10 -82.54 58.04 -35.74
N PRO A 11 -81.38 57.78 -36.41
CA PRO A 11 -79.99 58.17 -36.12
C PRO A 11 -79.26 58.89 -37.30
N ARG A 12 -77.94 59.18 -37.11
CA ARG A 12 -76.82 59.63 -38.02
C ARG A 12 -76.28 61.03 -37.67
N GLY A 13 -74.99 61.34 -37.45
CA GLY A 13 -73.72 60.59 -37.39
C GLY A 13 -72.53 61.54 -37.69
N SER A 14 -71.40 61.48 -36.93
CA SER A 14 -69.99 61.51 -37.43
C SER A 14 -68.91 61.73 -36.35
N ARG A 15 -67.99 60.75 -36.27
CA ARG A 15 -66.52 60.73 -36.01
C ARG A 15 -65.85 61.60 -34.90
N ALA A 16 -65.28 60.87 -33.92
CA ALA A 16 -63.83 60.68 -33.64
C ALA A 16 -63.37 60.93 -32.17
N LEU A 17 -62.50 60.01 -31.70
CA LEU A 17 -61.58 60.02 -30.54
C LEU A 17 -62.10 59.58 -29.16
N SER A 18 -61.75 58.35 -28.73
CA SER A 18 -60.72 58.15 -27.68
C SER A 18 -60.39 56.66 -27.45
N ALA A 19 -59.11 56.35 -27.66
CA ALA A 19 -58.24 55.35 -27.03
C ALA A 19 -58.74 53.92 -26.72
N ALA A 20 -58.13 52.97 -27.43
CA ALA A 20 -57.85 51.63 -26.96
C ALA A 20 -56.97 51.65 -25.68
N ALA A 21 -57.24 50.73 -24.76
CA ALA A 21 -56.27 50.20 -23.82
C ALA A 21 -56.54 48.70 -23.69
N ASP A 22 -55.90 47.98 -24.59
CA ASP A 22 -55.60 46.56 -24.51
C ASP A 22 -54.62 46.40 -23.34
N ASP A 23 -55.08 45.93 -22.18
CA ASP A 23 -54.19 45.51 -21.09
C ASP A 23 -53.63 44.12 -21.47
N ASP A 24 -52.72 44.12 -22.44
CA ASP A 24 -51.83 43.01 -22.75
C ASP A 24 -50.83 42.88 -21.59
N VAL A 25 -51.28 42.25 -20.51
CA VAL A 25 -50.41 41.87 -19.40
C VAL A 25 -49.51 40.77 -19.91
N ASP A 26 -48.30 41.15 -20.31
CA ASP A 26 -47.23 40.25 -20.74
C ASP A 26 -47.15 39.04 -19.77
N PRO A 27 -47.46 37.80 -20.25
CA PRO A 27 -47.53 36.62 -19.39
C PRO A 27 -46.19 36.33 -18.69
N ALA A 28 -45.08 36.85 -19.21
CA ALA A 28 -43.78 36.81 -18.55
C ALA A 28 -43.70 37.72 -17.32
N MET A 29 -44.34 38.90 -17.35
CA MET A 29 -44.44 39.80 -16.19
C MET A 29 -45.41 39.27 -15.14
N ALA A 30 -46.55 38.68 -15.57
CA ALA A 30 -47.49 38.02 -14.66
C ALA A 30 -46.81 36.82 -13.93
N ARG A 31 -46.10 35.96 -14.67
CA ARG A 31 -45.29 34.87 -14.07
C ARG A 31 -44.21 35.39 -13.13
N ARG A 32 -43.51 36.48 -13.47
CA ARG A 32 -42.47 37.07 -12.60
C ARG A 32 -43.07 37.67 -11.32
N LYS A 33 -44.26 38.25 -11.39
CA LYS A 33 -44.98 38.83 -10.25
C LYS A 33 -45.57 37.72 -9.36
N GLU A 34 -46.10 36.66 -9.96
CA GLU A 34 -46.50 35.44 -9.23
C GLU A 34 -45.30 34.74 -8.60
N LEU A 35 -44.17 34.56 -9.30
CA LEU A 35 -42.94 34.00 -8.73
C LEU A 35 -42.41 34.85 -7.57
N ARG A 36 -42.45 36.18 -7.67
CA ARG A 36 -42.07 37.10 -6.57
C ARG A 36 -43.05 37.05 -5.40
N ALA A 37 -44.36 36.97 -5.65
CA ALA A 37 -45.37 36.83 -4.60
C ALA A 37 -45.30 35.44 -3.93
N PHE A 38 -45.01 34.40 -4.70
CA PHE A 38 -44.75 33.05 -4.22
C PHE A 38 -43.52 33.08 -3.31
N LEU A 39 -42.39 33.67 -3.74
CA LEU A 39 -41.16 33.81 -2.92
C LEU A 39 -41.36 34.50 -1.55
N VAL A 40 -42.39 35.34 -1.40
CA VAL A 40 -42.74 35.99 -0.12
C VAL A 40 -43.65 35.11 0.76
N SER A 41 -44.38 34.16 0.15
CA SER A 41 -45.34 33.27 0.81
C SER A 41 -44.68 32.09 1.56
N THR A 42 -45.29 31.66 2.67
CA THR A 42 -44.86 30.52 3.50
C THR A 42 -44.63 29.21 2.73
N PRO A 43 -45.41 28.87 1.67
CA PRO A 43 -45.18 27.69 0.82
C PRO A 43 -43.86 27.74 0.04
N ALA A 44 -43.49 28.88 -0.55
CA ALA A 44 -42.24 28.96 -1.33
C ALA A 44 -40.98 28.90 -0.45
N LYS A 45 -41.08 29.38 0.79
CA LYS A 45 -39.99 29.24 1.77
C LYS A 45 -39.75 27.76 2.12
N LEU A 46 -40.81 26.96 2.17
CA LEU A 46 -40.71 25.51 2.42
C LEU A 46 -40.17 24.74 1.20
N THR A 47 -40.57 25.11 -0.03
CA THR A 47 -40.01 24.50 -1.24
C THR A 47 -38.55 24.88 -1.46
N ALA A 48 -38.19 26.14 -1.24
CA ALA A 48 -36.80 26.62 -1.31
C ALA A 48 -35.91 25.93 -0.25
N LEU A 49 -36.42 25.77 0.98
CA LEU A 49 -35.73 25.03 2.04
C LEU A 49 -35.54 23.55 1.65
N GLY A 50 -36.57 22.91 1.08
CA GLY A 50 -36.49 21.54 0.60
C GLY A 50 -35.47 21.35 -0.52
N ALA A 51 -35.48 22.23 -1.52
CA ALA A 51 -34.53 22.21 -2.63
C ALA A 51 -33.09 22.45 -2.14
N LEU A 52 -32.90 23.37 -1.20
CA LEU A 52 -31.60 23.62 -0.56
C LEU A 52 -31.10 22.36 0.17
N LEU A 53 -31.94 21.73 1.00
CA LEU A 53 -31.57 20.52 1.74
C LEU A 53 -31.19 19.38 0.80
N VAL A 54 -32.01 19.13 -0.23
CA VAL A 54 -31.74 18.13 -1.27
C VAL A 54 -30.38 18.37 -1.92
N LEU A 55 -30.11 19.61 -2.36
CA LEU A 55 -28.85 19.98 -3.00
C LEU A 55 -27.67 19.75 -2.06
N LEU A 56 -27.80 20.14 -0.79
CA LEU A 56 -26.75 20.00 0.23
C LEU A 56 -26.46 18.52 0.55
N THR A 57 -27.49 17.68 0.73
CA THR A 57 -27.30 16.25 0.94
C THR A 57 -26.74 15.53 -0.28
N LEU A 58 -27.16 15.88 -1.50
CA LEU A 58 -26.65 15.27 -2.72
C LEU A 58 -25.19 15.66 -2.97
N THR A 59 -24.85 16.95 -2.82
CA THR A 59 -23.46 17.41 -2.98
C THR A 59 -22.55 16.82 -1.91
N ALA A 60 -23.00 16.75 -0.65
CA ALA A 60 -22.24 16.12 0.43
C ALA A 60 -22.05 14.62 0.19
N GLY A 61 -23.11 13.91 -0.23
CA GLY A 61 -23.06 12.49 -0.54
C GLY A 61 -22.20 12.17 -1.76
N LEU A 62 -22.30 12.96 -2.84
CA LEU A 62 -21.42 12.80 -4.02
C LEU A 62 -19.96 13.08 -3.68
N LEU A 63 -19.67 14.14 -2.92
CA LEU A 63 -18.31 14.47 -2.53
C LEU A 63 -17.75 13.41 -1.57
N ALA A 64 -18.58 12.85 -0.70
CA ALA A 64 -18.21 11.73 0.16
C ALA A 64 -17.92 10.47 -0.67
N ALA A 65 -18.82 10.11 -1.59
CA ALA A 65 -18.66 8.96 -2.47
C ALA A 65 -17.43 9.10 -3.39
N SER A 66 -17.20 10.29 -3.96
CA SER A 66 -16.01 10.55 -4.76
C SER A 66 -14.74 10.48 -3.92
N THR A 67 -14.75 11.00 -2.69
CA THR A 67 -13.59 10.91 -1.78
C THR A 67 -13.29 9.46 -1.39
N VAL A 68 -14.33 8.64 -1.18
CA VAL A 68 -14.18 7.20 -0.88
C VAL A 68 -13.67 6.44 -2.10
N ASN A 69 -14.26 6.66 -3.29
CA ASN A 69 -13.84 6.00 -4.53
C ASN A 69 -12.46 6.45 -5.03
N SER A 70 -12.09 7.73 -4.86
CA SER A 70 -10.74 8.21 -5.18
C SER A 70 -9.70 7.54 -4.28
N ARG A 71 -10.04 7.22 -3.04
CA ARG A 71 -9.15 6.48 -2.13
C ARG A 71 -9.04 5.00 -2.49
N GLU A 72 -10.08 4.38 -3.05
CA GLU A 72 -10.03 3.03 -3.62
C GLU A 72 -9.04 2.97 -4.80
N ALA A 73 -9.14 3.92 -5.74
CA ALA A 73 -8.22 4.02 -6.87
C ALA A 73 -6.77 4.29 -6.44
N THR A 74 -6.56 5.12 -5.40
CA THR A 74 -5.21 5.37 -4.85
C THR A 74 -4.63 4.15 -4.16
N LEU A 75 -5.44 3.33 -3.48
CA LEU A 75 -4.96 2.08 -2.88
C LEU A 75 -4.57 1.06 -3.96
N ASP A 76 -5.37 0.91 -5.02
CA ASP A 76 -5.00 0.07 -6.16
C ASP A 76 -3.74 0.56 -6.85
N THR A 77 -3.52 1.87 -6.95
CA THR A 77 -2.33 2.43 -7.60
C THR A 77 -1.09 2.32 -6.70
N VAL A 78 -1.21 2.53 -5.40
CA VAL A 78 -0.10 2.35 -4.44
C VAL A 78 0.29 0.86 -4.30
N LEU A 79 -0.68 -0.05 -4.40
CA LEU A 79 -0.42 -1.50 -4.42
C LEU A 79 0.11 -1.95 -5.78
N ALA A 80 -0.35 -1.38 -6.90
CA ALA A 80 0.08 -1.79 -8.24
C ALA A 80 1.40 -1.15 -8.71
N GLU A 81 1.75 0.05 -8.25
CA GLU A 81 2.94 0.78 -8.71
C GLU A 81 4.07 0.85 -7.67
N THR A 82 3.76 0.83 -6.37
CA THR A 82 4.75 1.15 -5.32
C THR A 82 5.32 -0.08 -4.61
N GLU A 83 4.54 -1.16 -4.48
CA GLU A 83 4.99 -2.46 -3.94
C GLU A 83 6.06 -3.16 -4.81
N PRO A 84 5.96 -3.18 -6.16
CA PRO A 84 6.83 -4.04 -6.97
C PRO A 84 8.30 -3.61 -7.03
N LEU A 85 8.60 -2.31 -6.89
CA LEU A 85 9.97 -1.77 -6.98
C LEU A 85 10.79 -2.06 -5.73
N SER A 86 10.27 -1.75 -4.53
CA SER A 86 10.92 -2.07 -3.26
C SER A 86 11.08 -3.60 -3.10
N PHE A 87 10.08 -4.36 -3.52
CA PHE A 87 10.13 -5.81 -3.59
C PHE A 87 11.23 -6.32 -4.51
N SER A 88 11.38 -5.73 -5.70
CA SER A 88 12.41 -6.14 -6.66
C SER A 88 13.82 -5.79 -6.19
N ALA A 89 14.02 -4.64 -5.54
CA ALA A 89 15.31 -4.29 -4.92
C ALA A 89 15.70 -5.26 -3.79
N GLN A 90 14.72 -5.67 -2.98
CA GLN A 90 14.92 -6.65 -1.91
C GLN A 90 15.22 -8.06 -2.46
N ASN A 91 14.48 -8.50 -3.48
CA ASN A 91 14.75 -9.78 -4.14
C ASN A 91 16.09 -9.77 -4.87
N LEU A 92 16.46 -8.66 -5.51
CA LEU A 92 17.77 -8.49 -6.14
C LEU A 92 18.89 -8.72 -5.12
N TYR A 93 18.82 -8.05 -3.97
CA TYR A 93 19.80 -8.25 -2.90
C TYR A 93 19.84 -9.72 -2.48
N SER A 94 18.68 -10.32 -2.17
CA SER A 94 18.63 -11.71 -1.70
C SER A 94 19.17 -12.69 -2.74
N ALA A 95 18.81 -12.53 -4.02
CA ALA A 95 19.28 -13.38 -5.11
C ALA A 95 20.80 -13.26 -5.31
N LEU A 96 21.36 -12.06 -5.22
CA LEU A 96 22.80 -11.84 -5.28
C LEU A 96 23.54 -12.56 -4.14
N SER A 97 23.01 -12.46 -2.92
CA SER A 97 23.56 -13.12 -1.73
C SER A 97 23.48 -14.66 -1.82
N VAL A 98 22.34 -15.21 -2.29
CA VAL A 98 22.18 -16.65 -2.55
C VAL A 98 23.17 -17.14 -3.60
N ALA A 99 23.36 -16.39 -4.69
CA ALA A 99 24.29 -16.76 -5.74
C ALA A 99 25.72 -16.90 -5.19
N ASP A 100 26.14 -15.98 -4.33
CA ASP A 100 27.49 -16.00 -3.76
C ASP A 100 27.72 -17.14 -2.77
N ALA A 101 26.76 -17.38 -1.87
CA ALA A 101 26.82 -18.52 -0.96
C ALA A 101 26.83 -19.86 -1.71
N ALA A 102 26.05 -19.99 -2.79
CA ALA A 102 26.01 -21.18 -3.62
C ALA A 102 27.34 -21.41 -4.37
N ALA A 103 27.89 -20.37 -5.00
CA ALA A 103 29.15 -20.45 -5.74
C ALA A 103 30.35 -20.80 -4.84
N THR A 104 30.42 -20.20 -3.65
CA THR A 104 31.50 -20.45 -2.68
C THR A 104 31.40 -21.83 -2.05
N THR A 105 30.20 -22.27 -1.67
CA THR A 105 29.95 -23.63 -1.16
C THR A 105 30.31 -24.70 -2.21
N ALA A 106 29.87 -24.49 -3.44
CA ALA A 106 30.15 -25.39 -4.56
C ALA A 106 31.65 -25.59 -4.80
N PHE A 107 32.43 -24.54 -4.63
CA PHE A 107 33.86 -24.57 -4.90
C PHE A 107 34.61 -25.55 -3.97
N ILE A 108 34.23 -25.63 -2.69
CA ILE A 108 34.89 -26.51 -1.70
C ILE A 108 34.75 -27.98 -2.06
N SER A 109 33.65 -28.36 -2.71
CA SER A 109 33.37 -29.76 -3.07
C SER A 109 34.46 -30.37 -3.96
N GLY A 110 35.20 -29.52 -4.70
CA GLY A 110 36.31 -29.92 -5.56
C GLY A 110 35.85 -30.69 -6.81
N GLY A 111 36.55 -30.53 -7.93
CA GLY A 111 36.23 -31.26 -9.15
C GLY A 111 34.86 -30.87 -9.74
N LEU A 112 33.91 -31.81 -9.78
CA LEU A 112 32.55 -31.58 -10.29
C LEU A 112 31.64 -31.02 -9.19
N GLU A 113 31.11 -29.82 -9.43
CA GLU A 113 30.15 -29.14 -8.56
C GLU A 113 28.86 -29.98 -8.37
N PRO A 114 28.32 -30.08 -7.14
CA PRO A 114 27.01 -30.68 -6.90
C PRO A 114 25.93 -30.01 -7.76
N PRO A 115 25.08 -30.78 -8.48
CA PRO A 115 24.05 -30.24 -9.36
C PRO A 115 23.12 -29.25 -8.65
N GLU A 116 22.76 -29.52 -7.39
CA GLU A 116 21.83 -28.71 -6.61
C GLU A 116 22.36 -27.29 -6.35
N LEU A 117 23.66 -27.17 -6.04
CA LEU A 117 24.31 -25.86 -5.83
C LEU A 117 24.48 -25.10 -7.14
N ARG A 118 24.74 -25.83 -8.25
CA ARG A 118 24.81 -25.23 -9.58
C ARG A 118 23.47 -24.66 -10.01
N ASP A 119 22.38 -25.39 -9.77
CA ASP A 119 21.03 -24.98 -10.09
C ASP A 119 20.62 -23.77 -9.25
N THR A 120 20.91 -23.82 -7.93
CA THR A 120 20.69 -22.68 -7.02
C THR A 120 21.40 -21.43 -7.49
N TYR A 121 22.70 -21.51 -7.82
CA TYR A 121 23.45 -20.39 -8.38
C TYR A 121 22.82 -19.85 -9.67
N THR A 122 22.50 -20.74 -10.61
CA THR A 122 21.98 -20.35 -11.93
C THR A 122 20.62 -19.67 -11.80
N GLN A 123 19.75 -20.20 -10.94
CA GLN A 123 18.45 -19.62 -10.64
C GLN A 123 18.58 -18.25 -9.96
N ALA A 124 19.52 -18.11 -9.03
CA ALA A 124 19.77 -16.85 -8.33
C ALA A 124 20.28 -15.76 -9.27
N ILE A 125 21.24 -16.06 -10.16
CA ILE A 125 21.70 -15.13 -11.21
C ILE A 125 20.55 -14.74 -12.17
N GLY A 126 19.72 -15.70 -12.56
CA GLY A 126 18.54 -15.46 -13.40
C GLY A 126 17.52 -14.54 -12.72
N THR A 127 17.26 -14.77 -11.43
CA THR A 127 16.35 -13.95 -10.60
C THR A 127 16.89 -12.53 -10.45
N ALA A 128 18.15 -12.37 -10.05
CA ALA A 128 18.81 -11.05 -9.96
C ALA A 128 18.76 -10.29 -11.29
N SER A 129 19.00 -10.97 -12.41
CA SER A 129 18.94 -10.36 -13.74
C SER A 129 17.52 -9.91 -14.11
N ALA A 130 16.51 -10.71 -13.79
CA ALA A 130 15.11 -10.37 -14.02
C ALA A 130 14.67 -9.17 -13.15
N ASP A 131 15.05 -9.17 -11.88
CA ASP A 131 14.76 -8.07 -10.95
C ASP A 131 15.46 -6.77 -11.36
N LEU A 132 16.71 -6.82 -11.85
CA LEU A 132 17.38 -5.64 -12.41
C LEU A 132 16.59 -5.01 -13.58
N VAL A 133 16.10 -5.84 -14.50
CA VAL A 133 15.30 -5.37 -15.65
C VAL A 133 13.96 -4.82 -15.16
N TYR A 134 13.29 -5.53 -14.27
CA TYR A 134 11.99 -5.11 -13.74
C TYR A 134 12.10 -3.78 -12.99
N ALA A 135 13.06 -3.66 -12.07
CA ALA A 135 13.34 -2.43 -11.35
C ALA A 135 13.67 -1.27 -12.31
N SER A 136 14.47 -1.52 -13.37
CA SER A 136 14.81 -0.48 -14.35
C SER A 136 13.60 0.07 -15.12
N GLY A 137 12.58 -0.76 -15.36
CA GLY A 137 11.36 -0.37 -16.06
C GLY A 137 10.38 0.45 -15.20
N GLY A 138 10.48 0.34 -13.87
CA GLY A 138 9.61 1.06 -12.94
C GLY A 138 10.14 2.43 -12.49
N LEU A 139 11.37 2.80 -12.81
CA LEU A 139 11.97 4.06 -12.36
C LEU A 139 11.40 5.29 -13.09
N ALA A 140 11.14 6.34 -12.32
CA ALA A 140 10.79 7.65 -12.88
C ALA A 140 11.95 8.21 -13.73
N ALA A 141 11.61 8.95 -14.80
CA ALA A 141 12.62 9.54 -15.69
C ALA A 141 13.56 10.55 -14.99
N SER A 142 13.18 11.06 -13.81
CA SER A 142 13.98 11.94 -12.96
C SER A 142 14.94 11.21 -12.02
N ASP A 143 14.77 9.91 -11.79
CA ASP A 143 15.57 9.14 -10.84
C ASP A 143 16.88 8.68 -11.50
N VAL A 144 17.86 9.59 -11.55
CA VAL A 144 19.16 9.34 -12.17
C VAL A 144 20.04 8.43 -11.30
N ASP A 145 19.90 8.51 -9.98
CA ASP A 145 20.76 7.81 -9.02
C ASP A 145 20.42 6.32 -8.96
N SER A 146 19.14 5.95 -8.83
CA SER A 146 18.71 4.53 -8.88
C SER A 146 19.08 3.88 -10.20
N ARG A 147 18.94 4.61 -11.33
CA ARG A 147 19.39 4.11 -12.65
C ARG A 147 20.88 3.87 -12.70
N ARG A 148 21.69 4.73 -12.06
CA ARG A 148 23.15 4.55 -11.98
C ARG A 148 23.50 3.31 -11.15
N LEU A 149 22.83 3.11 -10.01
CA LEU A 149 23.01 1.93 -9.16
C LEU A 149 22.67 0.65 -9.94
N LEU A 150 21.49 0.58 -10.56
CA LEU A 150 21.09 -0.58 -11.38
C LEU A 150 22.05 -0.87 -12.53
N ALA A 151 22.52 0.17 -13.24
CA ALA A 151 23.50 0.00 -14.33
C ALA A 151 24.85 -0.52 -13.81
N SER A 152 25.28 -0.05 -12.63
CA SER A 152 26.52 -0.49 -11.99
C SER A 152 26.41 -1.94 -11.52
N ILE A 153 25.31 -2.31 -10.85
CA ILE A 153 25.04 -3.70 -10.45
C ILE A 153 24.99 -4.63 -11.66
N SER A 154 24.35 -4.23 -12.76
CA SER A 154 24.30 -5.02 -14.00
C SER A 154 25.69 -5.26 -14.63
N THR A 155 26.55 -4.24 -14.59
CA THR A 155 27.93 -4.34 -15.05
C THR A 155 28.73 -5.30 -14.16
N ASP A 156 28.65 -5.10 -12.84
CA ASP A 156 29.36 -5.92 -11.85
C ASP A 156 28.86 -7.38 -11.86
N LEU A 157 27.57 -7.62 -12.07
CA LEU A 157 26.99 -8.97 -12.18
C LEU A 157 27.59 -9.75 -13.35
N SER A 158 27.88 -9.07 -14.46
CA SER A 158 28.54 -9.67 -15.62
C SER A 158 29.99 -10.04 -15.31
N VAL A 159 30.72 -9.16 -14.62
CA VAL A 159 32.10 -9.41 -14.17
C VAL A 159 32.14 -10.56 -13.16
N TYR A 160 31.28 -10.50 -12.16
CA TYR A 160 31.08 -11.53 -11.14
C TYR A 160 30.87 -12.91 -11.77
N SER A 161 29.91 -13.02 -12.69
CA SER A 161 29.61 -14.28 -13.37
C SER A 161 30.83 -14.81 -14.15
N GLY A 162 31.59 -13.92 -14.80
CA GLY A 162 32.83 -14.29 -15.49
C GLY A 162 33.92 -14.79 -14.55
N LEU A 163 34.09 -14.16 -13.38
CA LEU A 163 35.05 -14.59 -12.35
C LEU A 163 34.67 -15.95 -11.75
N VAL A 164 33.39 -16.16 -11.43
CA VAL A 164 32.90 -17.45 -10.89
C VAL A 164 33.09 -18.58 -11.90
N GLU A 165 32.76 -18.36 -13.18
CA GLU A 165 32.98 -19.40 -14.20
C GLU A 165 34.47 -19.68 -14.42
N THR A 166 35.33 -18.67 -14.35
CA THR A 166 36.79 -18.85 -14.40
C THR A 166 37.29 -19.64 -13.18
N ALA A 167 36.78 -19.34 -11.99
CA ALA A 167 37.07 -20.07 -10.77
C ALA A 167 36.66 -21.55 -10.90
N ARG A 168 35.43 -21.82 -11.36
CA ARG A 168 34.89 -23.16 -11.59
C ARG A 168 35.73 -23.97 -12.58
N ALA A 169 36.11 -23.37 -13.71
CA ALA A 169 36.93 -24.04 -14.71
C ALA A 169 38.28 -24.47 -14.13
N ASN A 170 38.92 -23.61 -13.34
CA ASN A 170 40.17 -23.92 -12.65
C ASN A 170 39.99 -24.95 -11.53
N ASN A 171 38.86 -24.93 -10.80
CA ASN A 171 38.56 -25.91 -9.76
C ASN A 171 38.40 -27.32 -10.33
N ARG A 172 37.75 -27.44 -11.50
CA ARG A 172 37.59 -28.72 -12.22
C ARG A 172 38.93 -29.35 -12.61
N THR A 173 39.95 -28.53 -12.88
CA THR A 173 41.30 -28.99 -13.23
C THR A 173 42.25 -29.00 -12.03
N GLY A 174 41.77 -28.71 -10.81
CA GLY A 174 42.56 -28.69 -9.58
C GLY A 174 43.58 -27.55 -9.51
N HIS A 175 43.42 -26.49 -10.30
CA HIS A 175 44.33 -25.35 -10.27
C HIS A 175 44.03 -24.42 -9.08
N PRO A 176 45.03 -24.13 -8.22
CA PRO A 176 44.81 -23.34 -7.00
C PRO A 176 44.40 -21.88 -7.28
N VAL A 177 44.67 -21.37 -8.49
CA VAL A 177 44.26 -20.02 -8.91
C VAL A 177 42.74 -19.84 -8.92
N GLY A 178 41.96 -20.92 -9.01
CA GLY A 178 40.50 -20.85 -8.94
C GLY A 178 40.00 -20.19 -7.64
N ALA A 179 40.68 -20.44 -6.52
CA ALA A 179 40.35 -19.85 -5.22
C ALA A 179 40.52 -18.33 -5.21
N ALA A 180 41.51 -17.81 -5.95
CA ALA A 180 41.74 -16.37 -6.06
C ALA A 180 40.64 -15.69 -6.90
N TYR A 181 40.23 -16.29 -8.02
CA TYR A 181 39.12 -15.78 -8.82
C TYR A 181 37.79 -15.78 -8.07
N LEU A 182 37.52 -16.83 -7.29
CA LEU A 182 36.31 -16.89 -6.46
C LEU A 182 36.33 -15.84 -5.35
N SER A 183 37.46 -15.67 -4.68
CA SER A 183 37.63 -14.64 -3.64
C SER A 183 37.41 -13.24 -4.21
N GLU A 184 37.94 -12.96 -5.40
CA GLU A 184 37.72 -11.67 -6.09
C GLU A 184 36.24 -11.49 -6.43
N ALA A 185 35.57 -12.54 -6.93
CA ALA A 185 34.14 -12.50 -7.24
C ALA A 185 33.31 -12.18 -5.98
N SER A 186 33.54 -12.89 -4.88
CA SER A 186 32.82 -12.63 -3.63
C SER A 186 33.14 -11.26 -3.05
N THR A 187 34.39 -10.79 -3.17
CA THR A 187 34.77 -9.43 -2.77
C THR A 187 33.96 -8.38 -3.56
N LEU A 188 33.84 -8.55 -4.88
CA LEU A 188 33.01 -7.68 -5.71
C LEU A 188 31.54 -7.71 -5.27
N MET A 189 31.01 -8.91 -4.98
CA MET A 189 29.63 -9.09 -4.51
C MET A 189 29.40 -8.32 -3.19
N GLN A 190 30.25 -8.58 -2.19
CA GLN A 190 30.05 -8.11 -0.82
C GLN A 190 30.39 -6.62 -0.63
N THR A 191 31.40 -6.11 -1.36
CA THR A 191 31.87 -4.72 -1.17
C THR A 191 31.27 -3.72 -2.16
N SER A 192 30.74 -4.20 -3.29
CA SER A 192 30.13 -3.35 -4.33
C SER A 192 28.65 -3.65 -4.50
N MET A 193 28.31 -4.86 -4.95
CA MET A 193 26.96 -5.16 -5.44
C MET A 193 25.90 -5.16 -4.34
N LEU A 194 26.14 -5.85 -3.22
CA LEU A 194 25.21 -5.90 -2.09
C LEU A 194 25.01 -4.50 -1.46
N PRO A 195 26.06 -3.71 -1.18
CA PRO A 195 25.88 -2.33 -0.74
C PRO A 195 25.09 -1.45 -1.72
N MET A 196 25.31 -1.58 -3.04
CA MET A 196 24.52 -0.86 -4.04
C MET A 196 23.06 -1.28 -4.04
N ALA A 197 22.77 -2.58 -3.93
CA ALA A 197 21.40 -3.09 -3.84
C ALA A 197 20.70 -2.60 -2.54
N GLN A 198 21.44 -2.50 -1.43
CA GLN A 198 20.92 -1.95 -0.17
C GLN A 198 20.63 -0.45 -0.26
N GLN A 199 21.50 0.31 -0.92
CA GLN A 199 21.27 1.74 -1.16
C GLN A 199 20.03 1.96 -2.02
N LEU A 200 19.87 1.16 -3.08
CA LEU A 200 18.68 1.19 -3.94
C LEU A 200 17.41 0.93 -3.12
N HIS A 201 17.43 -0.08 -2.26
CA HIS A 201 16.33 -0.40 -1.36
C HIS A 201 16.00 0.76 -0.40
N ALA A 202 17.02 1.34 0.25
CA ALA A 202 16.83 2.43 1.20
C ALA A 202 16.29 3.72 0.56
N GLN A 203 16.73 4.05 -0.67
CA GLN A 203 16.23 5.21 -1.43
C GLN A 203 14.76 5.03 -1.81
N GLN A 204 14.39 3.82 -2.23
CA GLN A 204 13.00 3.51 -2.56
C GLN A 204 12.11 3.59 -1.32
N GLU A 205 12.53 3.07 -0.17
CA GLU A 205 11.76 3.20 1.08
C GLU A 205 11.50 4.67 1.46
N SER A 206 12.48 5.57 1.27
CA SER A 206 12.28 7.00 1.55
C SER A 206 11.31 7.68 0.57
N ASP A 207 11.39 7.37 -0.72
CA ASP A 207 10.53 7.97 -1.75
C ASP A 207 9.06 7.54 -1.59
N VAL A 208 8.85 6.27 -1.19
CA VAL A 208 7.53 5.75 -0.85
C VAL A 208 6.96 6.42 0.40
N ALA A 209 7.79 6.61 1.43
CA ALA A 209 7.39 7.26 2.67
C ALA A 209 7.03 8.75 2.47
N ASP A 210 7.72 9.46 1.58
CA ASP A 210 7.47 10.87 1.31
C ASP A 210 6.27 11.08 0.36
N THR A 211 6.10 10.24 -0.65
CA THR A 211 4.92 10.26 -1.53
C THR A 211 3.64 9.99 -0.74
N GLN A 212 3.66 9.11 0.26
CA GLN A 212 2.50 8.85 1.12
C GLN A 212 2.16 9.99 2.10
N ARG A 213 3.16 10.75 2.58
CA ARG A 213 2.93 11.87 3.50
C ARG A 213 2.18 13.02 2.83
N ASP A 214 2.43 13.27 1.55
CA ASP A 214 1.80 14.38 0.83
C ASP A 214 0.31 14.11 0.49
N TYR A 215 -0.09 12.85 0.33
CA TYR A 215 -1.48 12.48 -0.01
C TYR A 215 -2.38 12.14 1.19
N SER A 216 -1.85 12.06 2.42
CA SER A 216 -2.59 11.66 3.62
C SER A 216 -3.38 12.79 4.32
N ARG A 217 -3.73 13.88 3.62
CA ARG A 217 -4.53 14.96 4.24
C ARG A 217 -5.98 14.48 4.46
N PRO A 218 -6.55 14.63 5.68
CA PRO A 218 -7.95 14.34 5.91
C PRO A 218 -8.84 15.13 4.95
N PRO A 219 -9.92 14.56 4.39
CA PRO A 219 -10.79 15.24 3.45
C PRO A 219 -11.71 16.24 4.19
N TRP A 220 -11.10 17.28 4.75
CA TRP A 220 -11.76 18.28 5.59
C TRP A 220 -12.96 18.90 4.90
N LEU A 221 -12.86 19.17 3.59
CA LEU A 221 -13.96 19.71 2.81
C LEU A 221 -15.19 18.80 2.83
N ALA A 222 -15.03 17.49 2.64
CA ALA A 222 -16.15 16.55 2.64
C ALA A 222 -16.75 16.39 4.04
N LEU A 223 -15.92 16.28 5.09
CA LEU A 223 -16.38 16.21 6.47
C LEU A 223 -17.18 17.46 6.88
N ILE A 224 -16.69 18.65 6.53
CA ILE A 224 -17.36 19.92 6.79
C ILE A 224 -18.69 19.97 6.04
N LEU A 225 -18.74 19.55 4.76
CA LEU A 225 -19.98 19.60 3.97
C LEU A 225 -21.07 18.69 4.55
N ILE A 226 -20.73 17.45 4.95
CA ILE A 226 -21.68 16.53 5.58
C ILE A 226 -22.16 17.08 6.93
N LEU A 227 -21.26 17.66 7.73
CA LEU A 227 -21.63 18.29 8.99
C LEU A 227 -22.62 19.44 8.78
N VAL A 228 -22.36 20.29 7.78
CA VAL A 228 -23.28 21.39 7.41
C VAL A 228 -24.64 20.83 6.96
N ALA A 229 -24.67 19.76 6.17
CA ALA A 229 -25.92 19.11 5.76
C ALA A 229 -26.72 18.57 6.94
N LEU A 230 -26.05 17.91 7.88
CA LEU A 230 -26.67 17.39 9.09
C LEU A 230 -27.25 18.51 9.96
N VAL A 231 -26.48 19.59 10.19
CA VAL A 231 -26.95 20.75 10.95
C VAL A 231 -28.15 21.41 10.26
N ALA A 232 -28.11 21.55 8.93
CA ALA A 232 -29.23 22.11 8.16
C ALA A 232 -30.50 21.26 8.29
N LEU A 233 -30.39 19.93 8.23
CA LEU A 233 -31.51 19.00 8.43
C LEU A 233 -32.10 19.11 9.84
N LEU A 234 -31.25 19.17 10.87
CA LEU A 234 -31.69 19.33 12.26
C LEU A 234 -32.38 20.67 12.51
N VAL A 235 -31.81 21.76 11.99
CA VAL A 235 -32.43 23.11 12.07
C VAL A 235 -33.76 23.12 11.34
N ALA A 236 -33.84 22.54 10.13
CA ALA A 236 -35.09 22.43 9.39
C ALA A 236 -36.14 21.65 10.18
N GLN A 237 -35.76 20.53 10.82
CA GLN A 237 -36.65 19.73 11.67
C GLN A 237 -37.16 20.53 12.88
N ILE A 238 -36.31 21.31 13.54
CA ILE A 238 -36.70 22.17 14.68
C ILE A 238 -37.64 23.30 14.24
N VAL A 239 -37.33 23.99 13.13
CA VAL A 239 -38.13 25.09 12.59
C VAL A 239 -39.51 24.60 12.19
N ILE A 240 -39.56 23.47 11.48
CA ILE A 240 -40.81 22.80 11.06
C ILE A 240 -41.62 22.37 12.28
N ALA A 241 -40.99 21.78 13.31
CA ALA A 241 -41.68 21.37 14.53
C ALA A 241 -42.28 22.56 15.29
N ARG A 242 -41.52 23.66 15.43
CA ARG A 242 -41.99 24.90 16.09
C ARG A 242 -43.12 25.59 15.33
N LEU A 243 -43.06 25.64 14.00
CA LEU A 243 -44.09 26.27 13.17
C LEU A 243 -45.40 25.46 13.12
N SER A 244 -45.30 24.13 13.16
CA SER A 244 -46.48 23.25 12.93
C SER A 244 -47.13 22.67 14.20
N ARG A 245 -46.55 22.87 15.39
CA ARG A 245 -47.02 22.31 16.69
C ARG A 245 -47.31 20.79 16.68
N ARG A 246 -46.84 20.05 15.67
CA ARG A 246 -47.06 18.61 15.48
C ARG A 246 -45.75 17.84 15.60
N THR A 247 -45.87 16.54 15.89
CA THR A 247 -44.77 15.58 16.09
C THR A 247 -43.78 15.56 14.94
N PHE A 248 -42.55 15.13 15.24
CA PHE A 248 -41.42 15.08 14.32
C PHE A 248 -41.75 14.45 12.96
N ASN A 249 -41.16 15.02 11.90
CA ASN A 249 -41.33 14.53 10.53
C ASN A 249 -40.48 13.28 10.31
N LEU A 250 -41.13 12.14 10.10
CA LEU A 250 -40.47 10.85 9.92
C LEU A 250 -39.47 10.86 8.75
N GLY A 251 -39.79 11.57 7.65
CA GLY A 251 -38.90 11.65 6.48
C GLY A 251 -37.61 12.43 6.75
N LEU A 252 -37.70 13.53 7.52
CA LEU A 252 -36.51 14.30 7.95
C LEU A 252 -35.69 13.54 9.00
N ILE A 253 -36.32 12.72 9.84
CA ILE A 253 -35.61 11.84 10.78
C ILE A 253 -34.79 10.80 10.01
N VAL A 254 -35.39 10.16 9.00
CA VAL A 254 -34.69 9.18 8.14
C VAL A 254 -33.50 9.86 7.44
N ALA A 255 -33.72 11.04 6.84
CA ALA A 255 -32.65 11.79 6.17
C ALA A 255 -31.51 12.21 7.12
N SER A 256 -31.85 12.70 8.33
CA SER A 256 -30.88 13.07 9.36
C SER A 256 -30.10 11.86 9.86
N SER A 257 -30.78 10.71 10.02
CA SER A 257 -30.16 9.46 10.48
C SER A 257 -29.18 8.92 9.43
N CYS A 258 -29.57 8.88 8.16
CA CYS A 258 -28.68 8.45 7.07
C CYS A 258 -27.46 9.38 6.94
N THR A 259 -27.65 10.71 7.06
CA THR A 259 -26.56 11.69 6.99
C THR A 259 -25.63 11.58 8.21
N ALA A 260 -26.17 11.31 9.41
CA ALA A 260 -25.37 11.07 10.61
C ALA A 260 -24.57 9.77 10.52
N ILE A 261 -25.19 8.69 10.01
CA ILE A 261 -24.48 7.43 9.74
C ILE A 261 -23.35 7.69 8.75
N LEU A 262 -23.60 8.40 7.65
CA LEU A 262 -22.57 8.78 6.67
C LEU A 262 -21.42 9.58 7.31
N LEU A 263 -21.71 10.52 8.20
CA LEU A 263 -20.71 11.32 8.90
C LEU A 263 -19.85 10.46 9.84
N VAL A 264 -20.48 9.65 10.70
CA VAL A 264 -19.78 8.71 11.60
C VAL A 264 -18.94 7.75 10.78
N TRP A 265 -19.48 7.25 9.68
CA TRP A 265 -18.79 6.36 8.75
C TRP A 265 -17.54 7.00 8.15
N MET A 266 -17.62 8.26 7.70
CA MET A 266 -16.47 8.99 7.15
C MET A 266 -15.42 9.34 8.21
N LEU A 267 -15.85 9.60 9.45
CA LEU A 267 -14.96 9.79 10.60
C LEU A 267 -14.26 8.49 11.01
N VAL A 268 -14.99 7.36 11.06
CA VAL A 268 -14.43 6.04 11.35
C VAL A 268 -13.48 5.61 10.23
N ALA A 269 -13.87 5.74 8.97
CA ALA A 269 -13.00 5.46 7.83
C ALA A 269 -11.76 6.38 7.84
N GLY A 270 -11.90 7.63 8.26
CA GLY A 270 -10.79 8.57 8.46
C GLY A 270 -9.87 8.17 9.62
N LEU A 271 -10.43 7.71 10.75
CA LEU A 271 -9.67 7.25 11.91
C LEU A 271 -8.95 5.93 11.63
N VAL A 272 -9.66 4.96 11.06
CA VAL A 272 -9.11 3.67 10.60
C VAL A 272 -8.01 3.94 9.58
N SER A 273 -8.26 4.78 8.56
CA SER A 273 -7.21 5.20 7.62
C SER A 273 -6.04 5.89 8.31
N SER A 274 -6.25 6.73 9.33
CA SER A 274 -5.12 7.41 9.99
C SER A 274 -4.33 6.50 10.96
N LEU A 275 -4.97 5.50 11.57
CA LEU A 275 -4.38 4.60 12.55
C LEU A 275 -3.81 3.34 11.87
N ASP A 276 -4.53 2.75 10.92
CA ASP A 276 -4.11 1.58 10.15
C ASP A 276 -3.12 1.94 9.06
N THR A 277 -3.16 3.08 8.39
CA THR A 277 -2.16 3.38 7.35
C THR A 277 -0.76 3.53 7.97
N LYS A 278 -0.62 4.17 9.13
CA LYS A 278 0.67 4.21 9.84
C LYS A 278 1.10 2.84 10.35
N ARG A 279 0.20 2.05 10.96
CA ARG A 279 0.53 0.71 11.47
C ARG A 279 0.79 -0.30 10.34
N ALA A 280 -0.02 -0.34 9.29
CA ALA A 280 0.14 -1.26 8.17
C ALA A 280 1.44 -1.01 7.38
N LEU A 281 1.82 0.25 7.17
CA LEU A 281 3.02 0.56 6.39
C LEU A 281 4.33 0.46 7.19
N THR A 282 4.34 0.88 8.46
CA THR A 282 5.56 0.77 9.30
C THR A 282 5.63 -0.49 10.15
N GLU A 283 4.52 -1.17 10.45
CA GLU A 283 4.50 -2.41 11.25
C GLU A 283 4.16 -3.65 10.40
N GLY A 284 3.43 -3.53 9.29
CA GLY A 284 3.03 -4.68 8.45
C GLY A 284 4.11 -5.19 7.50
N ALA A 285 4.95 -4.31 6.95
CA ALA A 285 6.09 -4.67 6.09
C ALA A 285 7.36 -5.03 6.89
N ARG A 286 7.38 -4.71 8.19
CA ARG A 286 8.56 -4.86 9.04
C ARG A 286 8.98 -6.31 9.30
N PRO A 287 8.06 -7.27 9.56
CA PRO A 287 8.39 -8.70 9.62
C PRO A 287 9.13 -9.19 8.37
N MET A 288 8.63 -8.82 7.19
CA MET A 288 9.25 -9.17 5.90
C MET A 288 10.68 -8.62 5.80
N HIS A 289 10.88 -7.36 6.19
CA HIS A 289 12.18 -6.71 6.20
C HIS A 289 13.17 -7.40 7.16
N GLU A 290 12.77 -7.60 8.41
CA GLU A 290 13.60 -8.23 9.45
C GLU A 290 13.96 -9.68 9.07
N LEU A 291 13.01 -10.49 8.58
CA LEU A 291 13.26 -11.86 8.15
C LEU A 291 14.18 -11.95 6.92
N THR A 292 14.01 -11.03 5.96
CA THR A 292 14.89 -10.97 4.79
C THR A 292 16.30 -10.53 5.17
N ALA A 293 16.43 -9.55 6.07
CA ALA A 293 17.72 -9.12 6.60
C ALA A 293 18.42 -10.26 7.36
N ALA A 294 17.68 -11.05 8.16
CA ALA A 294 18.22 -12.25 8.81
C ALA A 294 18.74 -13.26 7.77
N ARG A 295 17.96 -13.53 6.72
CA ARG A 295 18.35 -14.48 5.67
C ARG A 295 19.63 -14.04 4.94
N ILE A 296 19.72 -12.74 4.67
CA ILE A 296 20.91 -12.11 4.09
C ILE A 296 22.14 -12.31 4.98
N LEU A 297 22.03 -12.02 6.28
CA LEU A 297 23.13 -12.16 7.22
C LEU A 297 23.59 -13.61 7.31
N ALA A 298 22.66 -14.57 7.32
CA ALA A 298 22.97 -15.99 7.28
C ALA A 298 23.74 -16.37 6.00
N GLN A 299 23.32 -15.88 4.84
CA GLN A 299 24.00 -16.16 3.57
C GLN A 299 25.39 -15.54 3.50
N GLN A 300 25.58 -14.31 3.98
CA GLN A 300 26.89 -13.67 4.07
C GLN A 300 27.82 -14.44 5.01
N ALA A 301 27.34 -14.82 6.20
CA ALA A 301 28.11 -15.65 7.11
C ALA A 301 28.50 -16.99 6.46
N ARG A 302 27.59 -17.63 5.71
CA ARG A 302 27.90 -18.87 4.99
C ARG A 302 28.96 -18.69 3.91
N THR A 303 28.93 -17.58 3.18
CA THR A 303 29.98 -17.23 2.22
C THR A 303 31.35 -17.11 2.90
N GLU A 304 31.45 -16.44 4.05
CA GLU A 304 32.73 -16.28 4.75
C GLU A 304 33.26 -17.60 5.34
N GLU A 305 32.37 -18.39 5.95
CA GLU A 305 32.70 -19.73 6.46
C GLU A 305 33.30 -20.62 5.35
N THR A 306 32.72 -20.54 4.15
CA THR A 306 33.18 -21.35 3.01
C THR A 306 34.43 -20.78 2.36
N LEU A 307 34.55 -19.46 2.21
CA LEU A 307 35.76 -18.83 1.67
C LEU A 307 36.99 -19.06 2.55
N LYS A 308 36.82 -19.12 3.87
CA LYS A 308 37.89 -19.54 4.80
C LYS A 308 38.53 -20.85 4.36
N LEU A 309 37.70 -21.86 4.04
CA LEU A 309 38.17 -23.16 3.56
C LEU A 309 38.79 -23.06 2.18
N VAL A 310 38.17 -22.34 1.25
CA VAL A 310 38.69 -22.15 -0.12
C VAL A 310 40.09 -21.53 -0.10
N ARG A 311 40.30 -20.52 0.75
CA ARG A 311 41.57 -19.81 0.88
C ARG A 311 42.60 -20.54 1.74
N ARG A 312 42.16 -21.53 2.51
CA ARG A 312 42.92 -22.11 3.64
C ARG A 312 43.45 -21.02 4.54
N ASP A 313 42.57 -20.06 4.85
CA ASP A 313 42.98 -18.90 5.62
C ASP A 313 43.41 -19.30 7.04
N SER A 314 44.52 -18.70 7.47
CA SER A 314 45.09 -18.85 8.80
C SER A 314 45.14 -17.54 9.57
N ASN A 315 44.77 -16.42 8.93
CA ASN A 315 44.92 -15.08 9.48
C ASN A 315 43.69 -14.65 10.29
N GLY A 316 42.54 -15.32 10.12
CA GLY A 316 41.34 -15.10 10.91
C GLY A 316 40.43 -13.98 10.38
N ASP A 317 40.75 -13.42 9.21
CA ASP A 317 39.96 -12.34 8.61
C ASP A 317 38.52 -12.81 8.30
N TYR A 318 38.39 -14.03 7.76
CA TYR A 318 37.09 -14.66 7.49
C TYR A 318 36.30 -14.98 8.76
N ASP A 319 36.98 -15.35 9.85
CA ASP A 319 36.33 -15.63 11.14
C ASP A 319 35.76 -14.35 11.74
N ALA A 320 36.50 -13.24 11.68
CA ALA A 320 36.04 -11.96 12.20
C ALA A 320 34.76 -11.48 11.48
N VAL A 321 34.69 -11.63 10.15
CA VAL A 321 33.48 -11.27 9.39
C VAL A 321 32.34 -12.26 9.66
N PHE A 322 32.63 -13.56 9.76
CA PHE A 322 31.63 -14.56 10.15
C PHE A 322 31.02 -14.21 11.51
N GLU A 323 31.85 -13.92 12.52
CA GLU A 323 31.42 -13.53 13.88
C GLU A 323 30.59 -12.24 13.89
N ASP A 324 30.95 -11.24 13.08
CA ASP A 324 30.17 -10.01 12.95
C ASP A 324 28.77 -10.27 12.36
N LYS A 325 28.69 -10.99 11.24
CA LYS A 325 27.43 -11.29 10.55
C LYS A 325 26.53 -12.20 11.37
N SER A 326 27.12 -13.19 12.02
CA SER A 326 26.40 -14.09 12.91
C SER A 326 25.90 -13.42 14.18
N GLY A 327 26.69 -12.52 14.78
CA GLY A 327 26.25 -11.73 15.93
C GLY A 327 25.07 -10.82 15.59
N GLN A 328 25.08 -10.22 14.40
CA GLN A 328 23.94 -9.44 13.89
C GLN A 328 22.71 -10.33 13.65
N LEU A 329 22.89 -11.52 13.08
CA LEU A 329 21.82 -12.50 12.89
C LEU A 329 21.19 -12.91 14.22
N ASP A 330 22.00 -13.31 15.20
CA ASP A 330 21.56 -13.72 16.53
C ASP A 330 20.79 -12.60 17.24
N THR A 331 21.29 -11.37 17.16
CA THR A 331 20.61 -10.19 17.72
C THR A 331 19.24 -9.98 17.06
N LEU A 332 19.16 -10.12 15.74
CA LEU A 332 17.93 -9.91 14.98
C LEU A 332 16.88 -10.98 15.28
N LEU A 333 17.28 -12.25 15.34
CA LEU A 333 16.39 -13.36 15.67
C LEU A 333 15.92 -13.33 17.14
N SER A 334 16.83 -13.02 18.08
CA SER A 334 16.50 -12.96 19.51
C SER A 334 15.64 -11.77 19.89
N SER A 335 15.78 -10.64 19.19
CA SER A 335 14.95 -9.45 19.39
C SER A 335 13.62 -9.48 18.63
N TYR A 336 13.37 -10.53 17.84
CA TYR A 336 12.17 -10.65 17.04
C TYR A 336 10.90 -10.71 17.92
N PRO A 337 9.80 -10.04 17.55
CA PRO A 337 8.58 -10.02 18.35
C PRO A 337 7.97 -11.42 18.56
N HIS A 338 7.61 -11.72 19.81
CA HIS A 338 7.01 -13.02 20.19
C HIS A 338 5.46 -12.96 20.24
N ASP A 339 4.87 -11.77 20.32
CA ASP A 339 3.43 -11.56 20.38
C ASP A 339 2.95 -10.35 19.56
N GLY A 340 1.63 -10.33 19.31
CA GLY A 340 0.95 -9.27 18.57
C GLY A 340 1.06 -9.39 17.04
N ASP A 341 0.57 -8.36 16.34
CA ASP A 341 0.51 -8.35 14.87
C ASP A 341 1.89 -8.36 14.18
N ARG A 342 2.98 -8.14 14.95
CA ARG A 342 4.37 -8.16 14.47
C ARG A 342 5.04 -9.53 14.61
N ALA A 343 4.45 -10.48 15.32
CA ALA A 343 4.99 -11.83 15.52
C ALA A 343 4.72 -12.77 14.33
N VAL A 344 4.61 -12.23 13.11
CA VAL A 344 4.39 -13.04 11.91
C VAL A 344 5.64 -13.86 11.64
N GLY A 345 5.49 -15.16 11.45
CA GLY A 345 6.64 -16.05 11.30
C GLY A 345 7.39 -16.33 12.61
N HIS A 346 6.78 -16.14 13.79
CA HIS A 346 7.48 -16.37 15.06
C HIS A 346 8.00 -17.81 15.19
N ASP A 347 7.19 -18.80 14.82
CA ASP A 347 7.58 -20.22 14.88
C ASP A 347 8.78 -20.49 13.94
N GLU A 348 8.77 -19.86 12.76
CA GLU A 348 9.86 -19.87 11.79
C GLU A 348 11.14 -19.24 12.36
N VAL A 349 11.04 -18.10 13.03
CA VAL A 349 12.20 -17.46 13.70
C VAL A 349 12.74 -18.32 14.83
N ALA A 350 11.87 -18.97 15.62
CA ALA A 350 12.31 -19.88 16.67
C ALA A 350 13.07 -21.09 16.07
N ARG A 351 12.55 -21.68 14.98
CA ARG A 351 13.24 -22.74 14.22
C ARG A 351 14.60 -22.25 13.68
N ALA A 352 14.65 -21.04 13.14
CA ALA A 352 15.88 -20.43 12.64
C ALA A 352 16.91 -20.22 13.76
N GLN A 353 16.49 -19.76 14.94
CA GLN A 353 17.36 -19.57 16.11
C GLN A 353 17.96 -20.90 16.61
N GLU A 354 17.16 -21.96 16.66
CA GLU A 354 17.64 -23.29 17.03
C GLU A 354 18.63 -23.85 16.00
N ALA A 355 18.32 -23.71 14.71
CA ALA A 355 19.20 -24.13 13.63
C ALA A 355 20.49 -23.31 13.60
N TRP A 356 20.41 -22.00 13.87
CA TRP A 356 21.56 -21.10 13.99
C TRP A 356 22.51 -21.55 15.10
N THR A 357 21.97 -21.88 16.28
CA THR A 357 22.78 -22.38 17.41
C THR A 357 23.53 -23.66 17.03
N ARG A 358 22.88 -24.57 16.30
CA ARG A 358 23.51 -25.80 15.81
C ARG A 358 24.55 -25.54 14.71
N TRP A 359 24.29 -24.57 13.83
CA TRP A 359 25.23 -24.16 12.79
C TRP A 359 26.48 -23.53 13.38
N SER A 360 26.35 -22.61 14.34
CA SER A 360 27.46 -22.02 15.09
C SER A 360 28.30 -23.11 15.78
N SER A 361 27.69 -24.11 16.42
CA SER A 361 28.43 -25.23 16.99
C SER A 361 29.16 -26.09 15.93
N ALA A 362 28.59 -26.26 14.74
CA ALA A 362 29.27 -26.93 13.63
C ALA A 362 30.46 -26.12 13.09
N HIS A 363 30.33 -24.79 13.03
CA HIS A 363 31.39 -23.87 12.68
C HIS A 363 32.56 -23.95 13.68
N ASP A 364 32.28 -23.95 14.98
CA ASP A 364 33.31 -24.10 16.01
C ASP A 364 34.07 -25.42 15.88
N ARG A 365 33.34 -26.54 15.66
CA ARG A 365 33.96 -27.84 15.40
C ARG A 365 34.84 -27.82 14.14
N MET A 366 34.38 -27.17 13.06
CA MET A 366 35.18 -27.00 11.85
C MET A 366 36.48 -26.24 12.17
N ASN A 367 36.41 -25.16 12.94
CA ASN A 367 37.56 -24.35 13.34
C ASN A 367 38.55 -25.11 14.22
N GLU A 368 38.08 -25.90 15.18
CA GLU A 368 38.92 -26.75 16.03
C GLU A 368 39.69 -27.80 15.21
N ILE A 369 39.07 -28.33 14.15
CA ILE A 369 39.70 -29.30 13.25
C ILE A 369 40.74 -28.59 12.36
N LEU A 370 40.40 -27.42 11.81
CA LEU A 370 41.33 -26.61 11.03
C LEU A 370 42.57 -26.19 11.84
N ALA A 371 42.39 -25.84 13.11
CA ALA A 371 43.48 -25.46 14.01
C ALA A 371 44.51 -26.60 14.23
N LYS A 372 44.11 -27.86 13.98
CA LYS A 372 44.98 -29.05 14.04
C LYS A 372 45.63 -29.36 12.67
N GLY A 373 45.30 -28.61 11.62
CA GLY A 373 45.80 -28.79 10.26
C GLY A 373 45.03 -29.83 9.43
N ASP A 374 43.93 -30.39 9.95
CA ASP A 374 43.13 -31.40 9.25
C ASP A 374 42.08 -30.74 8.33
N PHE A 375 42.53 -30.27 7.17
CA PHE A 375 41.68 -29.60 6.20
C PHE A 375 40.54 -30.49 5.67
N VAL A 376 40.80 -31.79 5.47
CA VAL A 376 39.84 -32.70 4.86
C VAL A 376 38.65 -32.92 5.78
N SER A 377 38.91 -33.18 7.06
CA SER A 377 37.84 -33.35 8.06
C SER A 377 37.07 -32.05 8.29
N ALA A 378 37.76 -30.90 8.26
CA ALA A 378 37.08 -29.60 8.37
C ALA A 378 36.16 -29.32 7.19
N ALA A 379 36.62 -29.58 5.95
CA ALA A 379 35.80 -29.48 4.77
C ALA A 379 34.57 -30.41 4.86
N MET A 380 34.74 -31.64 5.37
CA MET A 380 33.61 -32.55 5.61
C MET A 380 32.60 -31.98 6.61
N VAL A 381 33.02 -31.28 7.67
CA VAL A 381 32.06 -30.60 8.57
C VAL A 381 31.34 -29.46 7.86
N ALA A 382 32.01 -28.73 6.97
CA ALA A 382 31.42 -27.56 6.31
C ALA A 382 30.44 -27.91 5.19
N ILE A 383 30.73 -28.93 4.39
CA ILE A 383 29.97 -29.28 3.18
C ILE A 383 29.45 -30.73 3.18
N GLY A 384 29.67 -31.49 4.26
CA GLY A 384 29.23 -32.87 4.37
C GLY A 384 27.71 -33.04 4.45
N PRO A 385 27.20 -34.23 4.13
CA PRO A 385 25.77 -34.53 4.15
C PRO A 385 25.25 -34.87 5.55
N GLY A 386 26.08 -34.82 6.60
CA GLY A 386 25.70 -35.21 7.94
C GLY A 386 24.67 -34.23 8.53
N PRO A 387 23.67 -34.71 9.30
CA PRO A 387 22.64 -33.85 9.86
C PRO A 387 23.21 -32.85 10.87
N SER A 388 24.37 -33.13 11.47
CA SER A 388 25.07 -32.21 12.38
C SER A 388 26.06 -31.28 11.67
N ASP A 389 26.27 -31.45 10.36
CA ASP A 389 27.26 -30.70 9.61
C ASP A 389 26.75 -29.29 9.31
N SER A 390 27.69 -28.37 9.10
CA SER A 390 27.41 -26.94 8.97
C SER A 390 26.50 -26.65 7.77
N ALA A 391 26.69 -27.32 6.63
CA ALA A 391 25.79 -27.21 5.47
C ALA A 391 24.32 -27.53 5.82
N ALA A 392 24.06 -28.64 6.52
CA ALA A 392 22.70 -29.05 6.86
C ALA A 392 22.03 -28.07 7.83
N GLN A 393 22.80 -27.53 8.79
CA GLN A 393 22.28 -26.56 9.76
C GLN A 393 22.07 -25.18 9.12
N PHE A 394 22.95 -24.74 8.22
CA PHE A 394 22.75 -23.55 7.41
C PHE A 394 21.47 -23.66 6.57
N THR A 395 21.26 -24.78 5.87
CA THR A 395 20.04 -25.02 5.09
C THR A 395 18.79 -24.92 5.98
N ALA A 396 18.83 -25.48 7.19
CA ALA A 396 17.71 -25.36 8.13
C ALA A 396 17.44 -23.91 8.57
N VAL A 397 18.47 -23.06 8.67
CA VAL A 397 18.30 -21.61 8.89
C VAL A 397 17.67 -20.94 7.67
N ASP A 398 18.20 -21.17 6.47
CA ASP A 398 17.71 -20.54 5.23
C ASP A 398 16.25 -20.95 4.93
N ASP A 399 15.90 -22.21 5.13
CA ASP A 399 14.55 -22.74 4.94
C ASP A 399 13.57 -22.12 5.94
N ALA A 400 13.92 -22.08 7.24
CA ALA A 400 13.08 -21.48 8.26
C ALA A 400 12.84 -19.98 7.98
N LEU A 401 13.87 -19.24 7.58
CA LEU A 401 13.73 -17.82 7.22
C LEU A 401 12.91 -17.64 5.94
N THR A 402 13.06 -18.52 4.96
CA THR A 402 12.25 -18.52 3.73
C THR A 402 10.77 -18.77 4.02
N ASP A 403 10.46 -19.74 4.88
CA ASP A 403 9.11 -19.99 5.37
C ASP A 403 8.53 -18.74 6.07
N GLY A 404 9.34 -18.09 6.91
CA GLY A 404 8.94 -16.88 7.63
C GLY A 404 8.61 -15.74 6.68
N ILE A 405 9.45 -15.53 5.68
CA ILE A 405 9.23 -14.57 4.59
C ILE A 405 7.91 -14.89 3.87
N GLY A 406 7.65 -16.17 3.58
CA GLY A 406 6.38 -16.63 3.00
C GLY A 406 5.17 -16.27 3.86
N ALA A 407 5.22 -16.57 5.16
CA ALA A 407 4.16 -16.24 6.11
C ALA A 407 3.91 -14.72 6.21
N ALA A 408 4.98 -13.92 6.23
CA ALA A 408 4.89 -12.47 6.20
C ALA A 408 4.19 -11.96 4.92
N ARG A 409 4.52 -12.55 3.76
CA ARG A 409 3.89 -12.20 2.47
C ARG A 409 2.41 -12.53 2.45
N ASP A 410 2.04 -13.73 2.89
CA ASP A 410 0.65 -14.18 2.91
C ASP A 410 -0.19 -13.33 3.86
N ARG A 411 0.37 -12.94 5.01
CA ARG A 411 -0.28 -12.03 5.94
C ARG A 411 -0.51 -10.65 5.33
N LEU A 412 0.49 -10.10 4.66
CA LEU A 412 0.38 -8.81 3.96
C LEU A 412 -0.74 -8.88 2.90
N ARG A 413 -0.72 -9.91 2.05
CA ARG A 413 -1.72 -10.11 1.00
C ARG A 413 -3.14 -10.27 1.57
N SER A 414 -3.30 -11.06 2.63
CA SER A 414 -4.58 -11.23 3.31
C SER A 414 -5.12 -9.92 3.91
N ASN A 415 -4.23 -9.08 4.45
CA ASN A 415 -4.61 -7.78 5.00
C ASN A 415 -5.04 -6.82 3.89
N VAL A 416 -4.32 -6.80 2.76
CA VAL A 416 -4.67 -6.02 1.56
C VAL A 416 -6.04 -6.46 1.01
N GLU A 417 -6.26 -7.76 0.83
CA GLU A 417 -7.54 -8.29 0.35
C GLU A 417 -8.71 -7.98 1.30
N SER A 418 -8.46 -8.04 2.61
CA SER A 418 -9.47 -7.72 3.62
C SER A 418 -9.80 -6.23 3.65
N ALA A 419 -8.79 -5.37 3.51
CA ALA A 419 -8.99 -3.92 3.36
C ALA A 419 -9.80 -3.61 2.10
N ALA A 420 -9.47 -4.21 0.95
CA ALA A 420 -10.19 -4.02 -0.31
C ALA A 420 -11.67 -4.47 -0.23
N ARG A 421 -11.96 -5.60 0.43
CA ARG A 421 -13.35 -6.06 0.66
C ARG A 421 -14.14 -5.11 1.56
N VAL A 422 -13.51 -4.53 2.57
CA VAL A 422 -14.15 -3.53 3.43
C VAL A 422 -14.41 -2.24 2.65
N LEU A 423 -13.46 -1.78 1.85
CA LEU A 423 -13.56 -0.58 0.99
C LEU A 423 -14.67 -0.68 -0.08
N THR A 424 -14.77 -1.80 -0.78
CA THR A 424 -15.84 -2.04 -1.76
C THR A 424 -17.24 -2.07 -1.12
N ALA A 425 -17.36 -2.61 0.09
CA ALA A 425 -18.60 -2.52 0.87
C ALA A 425 -18.90 -1.09 1.37
N LEU A 426 -17.87 -0.28 1.66
CA LEU A 426 -18.01 1.11 2.11
C LEU A 426 -18.50 2.06 0.99
N GLY A 427 -17.99 1.93 -0.25
CA GLY A 427 -18.35 2.82 -1.36
C GLY A 427 -19.82 2.68 -1.82
N SER A 428 -20.31 1.44 -1.90
CA SER A 428 -21.72 1.15 -2.22
C SER A 428 -22.69 1.63 -1.12
N GLY A 429 -22.29 1.55 0.15
CA GLY A 429 -23.08 2.02 1.29
C GLY A 429 -23.33 3.54 1.29
N ALA A 430 -22.33 4.35 0.93
CA ALA A 430 -22.45 5.81 0.89
C ALA A 430 -23.48 6.30 -0.14
N LEU A 431 -23.51 5.67 -1.32
CA LEU A 431 -24.51 5.97 -2.36
C LEU A 431 -25.92 5.59 -1.90
N VAL A 432 -26.08 4.41 -1.31
CA VAL A 432 -27.38 3.93 -0.80
C VAL A 432 -27.90 4.88 0.30
N LEU A 433 -27.07 5.25 1.26
CA LEU A 433 -27.45 6.19 2.34
C LEU A 433 -27.85 7.57 1.80
N THR A 434 -27.14 8.06 0.79
CA THR A 434 -27.44 9.36 0.16
C THR A 434 -28.78 9.31 -0.58
N LEU A 435 -29.06 8.22 -1.30
CA LEU A 435 -30.33 8.03 -2.02
C LEU A 435 -31.52 7.89 -1.04
N ILE A 436 -31.34 7.17 0.07
CA ILE A 436 -32.36 7.06 1.12
C ILE A 436 -32.62 8.42 1.76
N ALA A 437 -31.57 9.20 2.06
CA ALA A 437 -31.71 10.54 2.62
C ALA A 437 -32.47 11.48 1.67
N PHE A 438 -32.15 11.45 0.38
CA PHE A 438 -32.87 12.18 -0.66
C PHE A 438 -34.36 11.82 -0.69
N GLY A 439 -34.69 10.52 -0.70
CA GLY A 439 -36.08 10.04 -0.65
C GLY A 439 -36.81 10.48 0.61
N GLY A 440 -36.14 10.45 1.76
CA GLY A 440 -36.67 10.90 3.04
C GLY A 440 -37.05 12.38 3.07
N ILE A 441 -36.23 13.25 2.45
CA ILE A 441 -36.51 14.69 2.33
C ILE A 441 -37.77 14.92 1.48
N ILE A 442 -37.89 14.24 0.33
CA ILE A 442 -39.05 14.37 -0.56
C ILE A 442 -40.33 13.90 0.13
N ILE A 443 -40.32 12.69 0.70
CA ILE A 443 -41.49 12.11 1.38
C ILE A 443 -41.88 12.93 2.60
N GLY A 444 -40.91 13.49 3.34
CA GLY A 444 -41.18 14.34 4.49
C GLY A 444 -41.84 15.67 4.13
N LEU A 445 -41.52 16.24 2.96
CA LEU A 445 -42.05 17.55 2.54
C LEU A 445 -43.35 17.45 1.73
N TRP A 446 -43.61 16.30 1.09
CA TRP A 446 -44.77 16.09 0.20
C TRP A 446 -46.14 16.30 0.89
N PRO A 447 -46.44 15.75 2.09
CA PRO A 447 -47.75 15.95 2.72
C PRO A 447 -48.07 17.43 2.97
N ARG A 448 -47.05 18.24 3.27
CA ARG A 448 -47.21 19.67 3.56
C ARG A 448 -47.39 20.51 2.31
N LEU A 449 -46.76 20.13 1.20
CA LEU A 449 -47.00 20.80 -0.10
C LEU A 449 -48.44 20.61 -0.58
N ARG A 450 -49.05 19.48 -0.22
CA ARG A 450 -50.44 19.14 -0.57
C ARG A 450 -51.50 19.80 0.31
N GLU A 451 -51.13 20.28 1.50
CA GLU A 451 -52.03 21.01 2.42
C GLU A 451 -52.16 22.51 2.06
N TYR A 452 -51.30 23.04 1.19
CA TYR A 452 -51.30 24.45 0.75
C TYR A 452 -51.72 24.64 -0.72
N GLN A 453 -52.00 23.54 -1.44
CA GLN A 453 -52.67 23.53 -2.74
C GLN A 453 -54.16 23.27 -2.50
#